data_AF-A0A9E3FXR8-F1
#
_entry.id   AF-A0A9E3FXR8-F1
#
_cell.length_a   1.000
_cell.length_b   1.000
_cell.length_c   1.000
_cell.angle_alpha   90.00
_cell.angle_beta   90.00
_cell.angle_gamma   90.00
#
_symmetry.space_group_name_H-M   'P 1'
#
loop_
_entity.id
_entity.type
_entity.pdbx_description
1 polymer ?
#
loop_
_entity_poly.entity_id
_entity_poly.type
_entity_poly.pdbx_seq_one_letter_code
_entity_poly.pdbx_strand_id
1 'polypeptide(L)'
;MTLYFLVRYLHVLGAIVILGTGSGIAFFMLMAHLSREAAFIARTAATVVVADMLFTLTAVILQPLTGGLLMMLSDVPVTEHWLVASLTLY
;
A
#
# COMPACT_ATOMS: atom_id res chain seq x y z
N MET A 1 -0.22 -3.39 25.65
CA MET A 1 -1.17 -4.35 25.02
C MET A 1 -2.11 -3.67 24.05
N THR A 2 -2.95 -2.71 24.47
CA THR A 2 -3.94 -2.05 23.58
C THR A 2 -3.33 -1.31 22.38
N LEU A 3 -2.23 -0.57 22.60
CA LEU A 3 -1.58 0.20 21.53
C LEU A 3 -1.03 -0.71 20.42
N TYR A 4 -0.37 -1.80 20.79
CA TYR A 4 0.16 -2.78 19.82
C TYR A 4 -0.93 -3.30 18.89
N PHE A 5 -2.09 -3.69 19.43
CA PHE A 5 -3.20 -4.19 18.62
C PHE A 5 -3.79 -3.11 17.71
N LEU A 6 -3.89 -1.86 18.18
CA LEU A 6 -4.36 -0.74 17.36
C LEU A 6 -3.40 -0.48 16.19
N VAL A 7 -2.10 -0.40 16.45
CA VAL A 7 -1.09 -0.19 15.40
C VAL A 7 -1.09 -1.36 14.43
N ARG A 8 -1.18 -2.61 14.92
CA ARG A 8 -1.27 -3.81 14.07
C ARG A 8 -2.50 -3.78 13.17
N TYR A 9 -3.64 -3.37 13.71
CA TYR A 9 -4.86 -3.21 12.94
C TYR A 9 -4.68 -2.18 11.81
N LEU A 10 -4.12 -1.00 12.12
CA LEU A 10 -3.85 0.04 11.12
C LEU A 10 -2.83 -0.42 10.07
N HIS A 11 -1.79 -1.14 10.46
CA HIS A 11 -0.78 -1.70 9.57
C HIS A 11 -1.40 -2.70 8.57
N VAL A 12 -2.21 -3.63 9.05
CA VAL A 12 -2.91 -4.61 8.20
C VAL A 12 -3.94 -3.93 7.30
N LEU A 13 -4.69 -2.94 7.82
CA LEU A 13 -5.63 -2.16 7.02
C LEU A 13 -4.92 -1.42 5.89
N GLY A 14 -3.78 -0.77 6.18
CA GLY A 14 -2.96 -0.13 5.17
C GLY A 14 -2.49 -1.12 4.09
N ALA A 15 -2.17 -2.37 4.45
CA ALA A 15 -1.68 -3.36 3.50
C ALA A 15 -2.82 -3.81 2.58
N ILE A 16 -4.02 -3.99 3.12
CA ILE A 16 -5.23 -4.28 2.35
C ILE A 16 -5.54 -3.13 1.39
N VAL A 17 -5.40 -1.88 1.84
CA VAL A 17 -5.59 -0.71 0.98
C VAL A 17 -4.61 -0.74 -0.18
N ILE A 18 -3.30 -0.82 0.06
CA ILE A 18 -2.27 -0.85 -1.02
C ILE A 18 -2.55 -1.97 -2.02
N LEU A 19 -2.74 -3.21 -1.53
CA LEU A 19 -2.95 -4.36 -2.41
C LEU A 19 -4.27 -4.27 -3.19
N GLY A 20 -5.35 -3.86 -2.51
CA GLY A 20 -6.68 -3.75 -3.10
C GLY A 20 -6.77 -2.63 -4.12
N THR A 21 -6.38 -1.40 -3.74
CA THR A 21 -6.45 -0.24 -4.64
C THR A 21 -5.45 -0.37 -5.76
N GLY A 22 -4.21 -0.82 -5.48
CA GLY A 22 -3.19 -1.05 -6.50
C GLY A 22 -3.66 -2.06 -7.57
N SER A 23 -4.24 -3.19 -7.15
CA SER A 23 -4.78 -4.18 -8.10
C SER A 23 -5.96 -3.64 -8.91
N GLY A 24 -6.90 -2.94 -8.27
CA GLY A 24 -8.07 -2.37 -8.94
C GLY A 24 -7.69 -1.28 -9.96
N ILE A 25 -6.79 -0.38 -9.58
CA ILE A 25 -6.28 0.69 -10.44
C ILE A 25 -5.50 0.11 -11.63
N ALA A 26 -4.63 -0.88 -11.40
CA ALA A 26 -3.90 -1.56 -12.47
C ALA A 26 -4.87 -2.22 -13.46
N PHE A 27 -5.93 -2.86 -12.97
CA PHE A 27 -6.98 -3.42 -13.80
C PHE A 27 -7.68 -2.34 -14.65
N PHE A 28 -8.09 -1.22 -14.05
CA PHE A 28 -8.73 -0.13 -14.81
C PHE A 28 -7.80 0.47 -15.86
N MET A 29 -6.52 0.66 -15.54
CA MET A 29 -5.52 1.12 -16.50
C MET A 29 -5.30 0.11 -17.63
N LEU A 30 -5.28 -1.19 -17.34
CA LEU A 30 -5.19 -2.24 -18.35
C LEU A 30 -6.41 -2.21 -19.28
N MET A 31 -7.62 -2.17 -18.71
CA MET A 31 -8.85 -2.09 -19.50
C MET A 31 -8.90 -0.83 -20.38
N ALA A 32 -8.41 0.30 -19.87
CA ALA A 32 -8.29 1.52 -20.67
C ALA A 32 -7.26 1.39 -21.79
N HIS A 33 -6.10 0.78 -21.55
CA HIS A 33 -5.11 0.54 -22.60
C HIS A 33 -5.63 -0.42 -23.69
N LEU A 34 -6.41 -1.43 -23.30
CA LEU A 34 -7.01 -2.38 -24.23
C LEU A 34 -8.06 -1.72 -25.16
N SER A 35 -8.65 -0.58 -24.79
CA SER A 35 -9.55 0.15 -25.68
C SER A 35 -8.85 0.77 -26.88
N ARG A 36 -7.52 0.97 -26.81
CA ARG A 36 -6.69 1.67 -27.81
C ARG A 36 -7.17 3.09 -28.15
N GLU A 37 -7.99 3.69 -27.28
CA GLU A 37 -8.50 5.05 -27.45
C GLU A 37 -7.77 6.01 -26.50
N ALA A 38 -6.94 6.89 -27.05
CA ALA A 38 -6.10 7.80 -26.26
C ALA A 38 -6.92 8.68 -25.29
N ALA A 39 -8.09 9.16 -25.72
CA ALA A 39 -8.96 9.99 -24.88
C ALA A 39 -9.53 9.21 -23.68
N PHE A 40 -9.84 7.92 -23.84
CA PHE A 40 -10.30 7.07 -22.74
C PHE A 40 -9.17 6.77 -21.76
N ILE A 41 -7.98 6.45 -22.26
CA ILE A 41 -6.78 6.23 -21.44
C ILE A 41 -6.48 7.47 -20.59
N ALA A 42 -6.46 8.66 -21.19
CA ALA A 42 -6.15 9.90 -20.48
C ALA A 42 -7.15 10.21 -19.36
N ARG A 43 -8.46 10.01 -19.60
CA ARG A 43 -9.50 10.21 -18.58
C ARG A 43 -9.37 9.22 -17.43
N THR A 44 -9.13 7.94 -17.73
CA THR A 44 -8.92 6.92 -16.69
C THR A 44 -7.67 7.22 -15.88
N ALA A 45 -6.57 7.57 -16.55
CA ALA A 45 -5.31 7.93 -15.90
C ALA A 45 -5.47 9.14 -14.96
N ALA A 46 -6.22 10.16 -15.35
CA ALA A 46 -6.49 11.32 -14.50
C ALA A 46 -7.20 10.93 -13.18
N THR A 47 -8.20 10.05 -13.25
CA THR A 47 -8.88 9.51 -12.06
C THR A 47 -7.95 8.64 -11.22
N VAL A 48 -7.16 7.79 -11.89
CA VAL A 48 -6.21 6.88 -11.24
C VAL A 48 -5.14 7.63 -10.46
N VAL A 49 -4.59 8.72 -11.00
CA VAL A 49 -3.59 9.54 -10.28
C VAL A 49 -4.18 10.08 -8.97
N VAL A 50 -5.43 10.54 -8.97
CA VAL A 50 -6.09 11.00 -7.74
C VAL A 50 -6.28 9.84 -6.75
N ALA A 51 -6.69 8.67 -7.23
CA ALA A 51 -6.85 7.48 -6.39
C ALA A 51 -5.51 7.02 -5.79
N ASP A 52 -4.43 7.04 -6.56
CA ASP A 52 -3.09 6.70 -6.08
C ASP A 52 -2.58 7.70 -5.04
N MET A 53 -2.83 9.00 -5.23
CA MET A 53 -2.48 10.01 -4.23
C MET A 53 -3.24 9.85 -2.92
N LEU A 54 -4.52 9.49 -2.96
CA LEU A 54 -5.36 9.36 -1.77
C LEU A 54 -5.14 8.05 -1.02
N PHE A 55 -5.09 6.92 -1.75
CA PHE A 55 -5.06 5.60 -1.14
C PHE A 55 -3.66 5.02 -1.11
N THR A 56 -3.03 4.90 -2.27
CA THR A 56 -1.74 4.21 -2.41
C THR A 56 -0.63 4.98 -1.70
N LEU A 57 -0.44 6.27 -1.98
CA LEU A 57 0.59 7.10 -1.37
C LEU A 57 0.43 7.19 0.15
N THR A 58 -0.79 7.45 0.62
CA THR A 58 -1.09 7.53 2.06
C THR A 58 -0.75 6.22 2.76
N ALA A 59 -1.20 5.08 2.21
CA ALA A 59 -0.96 3.79 2.80
C ALA A 59 0.51 3.38 2.71
N VAL A 60 1.19 3.66 1.59
CA VAL A 60 2.63 3.46 1.42
C VAL A 60 3.35 4.21 2.54
N ILE A 61 3.13 5.51 2.74
CA ILE A 61 3.80 6.27 3.83
C ILE A 61 3.47 5.72 5.22
N LEU A 62 2.23 5.31 5.47
CA LEU A 62 1.84 4.78 6.78
C LEU A 62 2.45 3.41 7.08
N GLN A 63 2.83 2.62 6.07
CA GLN A 63 3.39 1.29 6.29
C GLN A 63 4.70 1.24 7.09
N PRO A 64 5.76 1.99 6.73
CA PRO A 64 7.02 1.97 7.46
C PRO A 64 6.88 2.62 8.83
N LEU A 65 5.97 3.60 8.97
CA LEU A 65 5.67 4.21 10.26
C LEU A 65 5.01 3.22 11.22
N THR A 66 3.94 2.55 10.77
CA THR A 66 3.23 1.56 11.59
C THR A 66 4.06 0.29 11.79
N GLY A 67 4.80 -0.16 10.78
CA GLY A 67 5.71 -1.30 10.86
C GLY A 67 6.86 -1.05 11.82
N GLY A 68 7.52 0.12 11.73
CA GLY A 68 8.56 0.52 12.66
C GLY A 68 8.06 0.63 14.11
N LEU A 69 6.84 1.15 14.33
CA LEU A 69 6.22 1.13 15.64
C LEU A 69 5.95 -0.31 16.14
N LEU A 70 5.48 -1.21 15.28
CA LEU A 70 5.28 -2.62 15.65
C LEU A 70 6.60 -3.29 16.04
N MET A 71 7.68 -2.99 15.33
CA MET A 71 9.02 -3.47 15.66
C MET A 71 9.44 -3.02 17.05
N MET A 72 9.31 -1.72 17.35
CA MET A 72 9.66 -1.16 18.67
C MET A 72 8.78 -1.69 19.81
N LEU A 73 7.52 -2.02 19.51
CA LEU A 73 6.57 -2.55 20.49
C LEU A 73 6.61 -4.08 20.61
N SER A 74 7.48 -4.75 19.85
CA SER A 74 7.64 -6.19 19.84
C SER A 74 9.03 -6.59 20.32
N ASP A 75 9.16 -7.78 20.89
CA ASP A 75 10.45 -8.37 21.27
C ASP A 75 11.12 -9.11 20.09
N VAL A 76 10.71 -8.83 18.85
CA VAL A 76 11.22 -9.49 17.65
C VAL A 76 12.55 -8.85 17.23
N PRO A 77 13.64 -9.63 17.07
CA PRO A 77 14.89 -9.10 16.56
C PRO A 77 14.75 -8.54 15.13
N VAL A 78 15.34 -7.38 14.87
CA VAL A 78 15.41 -6.76 13.53
C VAL A 78 16.10 -7.63 12.48
N THR A 79 16.95 -8.55 12.91
CA THR A 79 17.70 -9.48 12.06
C THR A 79 16.86 -10.68 11.59
N GLU A 80 15.62 -10.81 12.04
CA GLU A 80 14.71 -11.84 11.55
C GLU A 80 14.57 -11.74 10.04
N HIS A 81 14.79 -12.86 9.34
CA HIS A 81 14.91 -12.86 7.88
C HIS A 81 13.69 -12.30 7.17
N TRP A 82 12.48 -12.59 7.68
CA TRP A 82 11.24 -12.07 7.09
C TRP A 82 11.15 -10.55 7.22
N LEU A 83 11.66 -10.00 8.32
CA LEU A 83 11.61 -8.57 8.62
C LEU A 83 12.63 -7.82 7.77
N VAL A 84 13.85 -8.35 7.65
CA VAL A 84 14.88 -7.86 6.73
C VAL A 84 14.37 -7.89 5.28
N ALA A 85 13.75 -9.00 4.86
CA ALA A 85 13.17 -9.11 3.53
C ALA A 85 12.05 -8.08 3.30
N SER A 86 11.14 -7.91 4.27
CA SER A 86 10.08 -6.89 4.18
C SER A 86 10.65 -5.48 4.05
N LEU A 87 11.67 -5.11 4.84
CA LEU A 87 12.30 -3.80 4.76
C LEU A 87 13.10 -3.59 3.45
N THR A 88 13.68 -4.65 2.89
CA THR A 88 14.45 -4.57 1.65
C THR A 88 13.56 -4.49 0.40
N LEU A 89 12.40 -5.14 0.43
CA LEU A 89 11.44 -5.18 -0.68
C LEU A 89 10.46 -4.01 -0.68
N TYR A 90 10.37 -3.28 0.43
CA TYR A 90 9.54 -2.10 0.59
C TYR A 90 10.19 -0.88 -0.06
#